data_AF-A0A523R4H6-F1
#
_entry.id   AF-A0A523R4H6-F1
#
_cell.length_a   1.000
_cell.length_b   1.000
_cell.length_c   1.000
_cell.angle_alpha   90.00
_cell.angle_beta   90.00
_cell.angle_gamma   90.00
#
_symmetry.space_group_name_H-M   'P 1'
#
loop_
_entity.id
_entity.type
_entity.pdbx_description
1 polymer ?
#
loop_
_entity_poly.entity_id
_entity_poly.type
_entity_poly.pdbx_seq_one_letter_code
_entity_poly.pdbx_strand_id
1 'polypeptide(L)'
;MKNKFNTLLHSKTTILLVLTPLVIFFGALVFSQNAVFAEPQKQTEPPPPVDVVPVGNDECLSCHQIPGMLLPLASGEQLNLTVDVEAFYTSVHGRQGYACVQCHTNITGFPHPEFTTKTRREVSVQLTQGACMVCHSGQTALYT
;
A
#
# COMPACT_ATOMS: atom_id res chain seq x y z
N MET A 1 -5.58 81.38 -10.83
CA MET A 1 -5.18 81.92 -9.50
C MET A 1 -5.18 80.79 -8.46
N LYS A 2 -4.01 80.50 -7.87
CA LYS A 2 -3.72 79.86 -6.57
C LYS A 2 -4.31 78.46 -6.21
N ASN A 3 -3.55 77.43 -6.60
CA ASN A 3 -2.94 76.37 -5.77
C ASN A 3 -3.70 75.87 -4.51
N LYS A 4 -4.18 74.61 -4.55
CA LYS A 4 -4.20 73.68 -3.39
C LYS A 4 -3.94 72.24 -3.85
N PHE A 5 -2.74 72.01 -4.38
CA PHE A 5 -2.21 70.72 -4.83
C PHE A 5 -1.72 69.83 -3.67
N ASN A 6 -2.14 70.07 -2.41
CA ASN A 6 -1.49 69.49 -1.22
C ASN A 6 -2.42 68.82 -0.19
N THR A 7 -3.71 68.65 -0.50
CA THR A 7 -4.70 68.05 0.42
C THR A 7 -5.12 66.62 0.05
N LEU A 8 -4.72 66.12 -1.12
CA LEU A 8 -5.09 64.77 -1.59
C LEU A 8 -4.05 63.68 -1.24
N LEU A 9 -2.85 64.06 -0.78
CA LEU A 9 -1.80 63.09 -0.42
C LEU A 9 -1.91 62.52 1.00
N HIS A 10 -2.76 63.08 1.88
CA HIS A 10 -2.94 62.58 3.27
C HIS A 10 -4.14 61.65 3.45
N SER A 11 -5.03 61.54 2.45
CA SER A 11 -6.24 60.72 2.57
C SER A 11 -5.98 59.23 2.36
N LYS A 12 -5.06 58.86 1.45
CA LYS A 12 -4.86 57.45 1.07
C LYS A 12 -3.86 56.71 1.97
N THR A 13 -2.91 57.41 2.58
CA THR A 13 -1.84 56.80 3.40
C THR A 13 -2.29 56.51 4.84
N THR A 14 -3.27 57.25 5.35
CA THR A 14 -3.77 57.08 6.73
C THR A 14 -4.82 55.96 6.84
N ILE A 15 -5.53 55.64 5.75
CA ILE A 15 -6.55 54.58 5.73
C ILE A 15 -5.92 53.17 5.68
N LEU A 16 -4.71 53.04 5.13
CA LEU A 16 -4.03 51.74 5.01
C LEU A 16 -3.34 51.27 6.30
N LEU A 17 -3.15 52.14 7.30
CA LEU A 17 -2.41 51.83 8.54
C LEU A 17 -3.30 51.49 9.75
N VAL A 18 -4.63 51.60 9.64
CA VAL A 18 -5.56 51.31 10.75
C VAL A 18 -6.48 50.11 10.48
N LEU A 19 -6.57 49.64 9.23
CA LEU A 19 -7.41 48.50 8.85
C LEU A 19 -6.68 47.13 8.90
N THR A 20 -5.36 47.11 9.05
CA THR A 20 -4.57 45.87 9.09
C THR A 20 -4.49 45.16 10.45
N PRO A 21 -4.63 45.79 11.64
CA PRO A 21 -4.68 45.04 12.89
C PRO A 21 -6.09 44.58 13.29
N LEU A 22 -7.16 45.17 12.75
CA LEU A 22 -8.55 44.82 13.14
C LEU A 22 -9.02 43.48 12.53
N VAL A 23 -8.58 43.16 11.31
CA VAL A 23 -8.93 41.89 10.64
C VAL A 23 -8.20 40.70 11.29
N ILE A 24 -7.02 40.92 11.85
CA ILE A 24 -6.23 39.87 12.53
C ILE A 24 -6.82 39.56 13.92
N PHE A 25 -7.40 40.54 14.63
CA PHE A 25 -7.99 40.30 15.95
C PHE A 25 -9.40 39.69 15.92
N PHE A 26 -10.22 39.96 14.88
CA PHE A 26 -11.57 39.37 14.76
C PHE A 26 -11.57 37.94 14.18
N GLY A 27 -10.51 37.53 13.45
CA GLY A 27 -10.37 36.16 12.96
C GLY A 27 -10.09 35.13 14.06
N ALA A 28 -9.56 35.56 15.20
CA ALA A 28 -9.20 34.68 16.31
C ALA A 28 -10.37 34.34 17.26
N LEU A 29 -11.52 35.03 17.18
CA LEU A 29 -12.62 34.85 18.13
C LEU A 29 -13.75 33.91 17.66
N VAL A 30 -13.81 33.55 16.37
CA VAL A 30 -14.92 32.77 15.81
C VAL A 30 -14.68 31.24 15.87
N PHE A 31 -13.47 30.79 16.22
CA PHE A 31 -13.11 29.37 16.21
C PHE A 31 -13.50 28.57 17.46
N SER A 32 -14.27 29.15 18.39
CA SER A 32 -14.31 28.63 19.76
C SER A 32 -15.57 27.87 20.18
N GLN A 33 -16.54 27.56 19.30
CA GLN A 33 -17.78 26.89 19.73
C GLN A 33 -18.26 25.83 18.73
N ASN A 34 -17.64 24.65 18.76
CA ASN A 34 -18.27 23.39 18.33
C ASN A 34 -17.67 22.23 19.13
N ALA A 35 -17.74 22.31 20.46
CA ALA A 35 -17.59 21.13 21.30
C ALA A 35 -18.91 20.35 21.25
N VAL A 36 -19.09 19.58 20.17
CA VAL A 36 -20.07 18.49 20.17
C VAL A 36 -19.56 17.49 21.19
N PHE A 37 -20.25 17.38 22.32
CA PHE A 37 -20.05 16.28 23.25
C PHE A 37 -20.42 15.00 22.51
N ALA A 38 -19.41 14.36 21.94
CA ALA A 38 -19.52 12.97 21.50
C ALA A 38 -19.73 12.15 22.78
N GLU A 39 -20.95 11.64 22.94
CA GLU A 39 -21.22 10.58 23.90
C GLU A 39 -20.21 9.45 23.64
N PRO A 40 -19.62 8.82 24.69
CA PRO A 40 -18.79 7.65 24.50
C PRO A 40 -19.65 6.55 23.88
N GLN A 41 -19.67 6.48 22.56
CA GLN A 41 -20.20 5.34 21.87
C GLN A 41 -19.35 4.18 22.37
N LYS A 42 -19.98 3.29 23.13
CA LYS A 42 -19.44 1.97 23.43
C LYS A 42 -19.27 1.29 22.08
N GLN A 43 -18.12 1.56 21.47
CA GLN A 43 -17.65 0.86 20.30
C GLN A 43 -17.66 -0.59 20.73
N THR A 44 -18.58 -1.37 20.15
CA THR A 44 -18.35 -2.81 20.08
C THR A 44 -17.02 -2.91 19.37
N GLU A 45 -16.00 -3.25 20.15
CA GLU A 45 -14.65 -3.46 19.66
C GLU A 45 -14.77 -4.31 18.40
N PRO A 46 -14.16 -3.90 17.27
CA PRO A 46 -13.97 -4.80 16.15
C PRO A 46 -13.44 -6.13 16.72
N PRO A 47 -13.86 -7.29 16.20
CA PRO A 47 -13.26 -8.55 16.63
C PRO A 47 -11.74 -8.36 16.62
N PRO A 48 -11.02 -8.89 17.63
CA PRO A 48 -9.58 -8.71 17.72
C PRO A 48 -8.99 -9.00 16.34
N PRO A 49 -7.99 -8.22 15.88
CA PRO A 49 -7.28 -8.57 14.66
C PRO A 49 -6.96 -10.05 14.77
N VAL A 50 -7.48 -10.86 13.85
CA VAL A 50 -6.99 -12.22 13.72
C VAL A 50 -5.51 -12.02 13.55
N ASP A 51 -4.72 -12.47 14.53
CA ASP A 51 -3.28 -12.42 14.43
C ASP A 51 -2.95 -13.16 13.14
N VAL A 52 -2.73 -12.41 12.05
CA VAL A 52 -2.17 -12.95 10.82
C VAL A 52 -0.74 -13.20 11.22
N VAL A 53 -0.50 -14.34 11.88
CA VAL A 53 0.84 -14.88 12.04
C VAL A 53 1.34 -14.97 10.60
N PRO A 54 2.31 -14.13 10.20
CA PRO A 54 2.81 -14.17 8.84
C PRO A 54 3.36 -15.58 8.63
N VAL A 55 2.83 -16.31 7.65
CA VAL A 55 3.39 -17.61 7.28
C VAL A 55 4.84 -17.38 6.91
N GLY A 56 5.76 -17.96 7.67
CA GLY A 56 7.19 -17.85 7.44
C GLY A 56 7.61 -18.58 6.17
N ASN A 57 8.84 -18.30 5.74
CA ASN A 57 9.42 -19.02 4.60
C ASN A 57 9.69 -20.49 4.96
N ASP A 58 10.01 -20.78 6.22
CA ASP A 58 10.30 -22.12 6.70
C ASP A 58 9.10 -23.06 6.59
N GLU A 59 7.87 -22.59 6.80
CA GLU A 59 6.67 -23.40 6.55
C GLU A 59 6.55 -23.79 5.08
N CYS A 60 6.86 -22.87 4.16
CA CYS A 60 6.85 -23.15 2.73
C CYS A 60 7.95 -24.14 2.34
N LEU A 61 9.16 -23.92 2.88
CA LEU A 61 10.35 -24.70 2.58
C LEU A 61 10.32 -26.09 3.22
N SER A 62 9.49 -26.34 4.24
CA SER A 62 9.29 -27.67 4.81
C SER A 62 8.96 -28.74 3.75
N CYS A 63 8.27 -28.34 2.67
CA CYS A 63 7.94 -29.17 1.53
C CYS A 63 8.68 -28.71 0.26
N HIS A 64 8.66 -27.41 -0.06
CA HIS A 64 9.14 -26.93 -1.35
C HIS A 64 10.65 -27.00 -1.54
N GLN A 65 11.47 -27.24 -0.52
CA GLN A 65 12.91 -27.44 -0.72
C GLN A 65 13.30 -28.88 -1.11
N ILE A 66 12.34 -29.82 -1.07
CA ILE A 66 12.61 -31.24 -1.31
C ILE A 66 12.87 -31.47 -2.81
N PRO A 67 14.01 -32.06 -3.21
CA PRO A 67 14.33 -32.32 -4.61
C PRO A 67 13.34 -33.25 -5.30
N GLY A 68 12.95 -32.89 -6.52
CA GLY A 68 12.10 -33.74 -7.37
C GLY A 68 10.62 -33.66 -7.06
N MET A 69 10.16 -32.61 -6.37
CA MET A 69 8.74 -32.38 -6.16
C MET A 69 8.09 -31.94 -7.47
N LEU A 70 7.12 -32.71 -7.96
CA LEU A 70 6.45 -32.48 -9.24
C LEU A 70 4.94 -32.42 -9.05
N LEU A 71 4.31 -31.47 -9.73
CA LEU A 71 2.85 -31.38 -9.88
C LEU A 71 2.49 -31.73 -11.33
N PRO A 72 1.73 -32.81 -11.58
CA PRO A 72 1.17 -33.07 -12.90
C PRO A 72 0.09 -32.01 -13.22
N LEU A 73 0.20 -31.37 -14.38
CA LEU A 73 -0.80 -30.43 -14.88
C LEU A 73 -1.82 -31.16 -15.77
N ALA A 74 -2.99 -30.55 -15.99
CA ALA A 74 -4.06 -31.18 -16.79
C ALA A 74 -3.66 -31.44 -18.26
N SER A 75 -2.66 -30.73 -18.78
CA SER A 75 -2.07 -30.97 -20.10
C SER A 75 -1.17 -32.21 -20.18
N GLY A 76 -0.80 -32.81 -19.04
CA GLY A 76 0.21 -33.86 -18.94
C GLY A 76 1.64 -33.34 -18.75
N GLU A 77 1.85 -32.02 -18.78
CA GLU A 77 3.14 -31.42 -18.39
C GLU A 77 3.42 -31.63 -16.89
N GLN A 78 4.69 -31.71 -16.52
CA GLN A 78 5.12 -31.71 -15.12
C GLN A 78 5.65 -30.33 -14.72
N LEU A 79 5.12 -29.79 -13.62
CA LEU A 79 5.62 -28.56 -13.01
C LEU A 79 6.55 -28.92 -11.84
N ASN A 80 7.79 -28.46 -11.90
CA ASN A 80 8.72 -28.59 -10.78
C ASN A 80 8.37 -27.59 -9.68
N LEU A 81 8.16 -28.10 -8.47
CA LEU A 81 7.83 -27.32 -7.28
C LEU A 81 9.02 -27.14 -6.34
N THR A 82 10.16 -27.81 -6.60
CA THR A 82 11.37 -27.67 -5.81
C THR A 82 11.95 -26.26 -5.95
N VAL A 83 12.21 -25.63 -4.82
CA VAL A 83 12.90 -24.35 -4.66
C VAL A 83 14.34 -24.61 -4.23
N ASP A 84 15.28 -24.03 -4.97
CA ASP A 84 16.66 -23.90 -4.50
C ASP A 84 16.72 -22.76 -3.48
N VAL A 85 16.93 -23.12 -2.22
CA VAL A 85 16.92 -22.21 -1.07
C VAL A 85 18.02 -21.16 -1.18
N GLU A 86 19.22 -21.58 -1.58
CA GLU A 86 20.36 -20.67 -1.72
C GLU A 86 20.15 -19.70 -2.88
N ALA A 87 19.66 -20.20 -4.02
CA ALA A 87 19.34 -19.36 -5.17
C ALA A 87 18.24 -18.34 -4.84
N PHE A 88 17.23 -18.72 -4.05
CA PHE A 88 16.20 -17.80 -3.60
C PHE A 88 16.78 -16.70 -2.70
N TYR A 89 17.48 -17.05 -1.62
CA TYR A 89 18.00 -16.06 -0.67
C TYR A 89 19.08 -15.16 -1.27
N THR A 90 19.81 -15.63 -2.28
CA THR A 90 20.80 -14.82 -3.01
C THR A 90 20.21 -13.99 -4.15
N SER A 91 18.94 -14.20 -4.52
CA SER A 91 18.23 -13.40 -5.52
C SER A 91 17.97 -11.96 -5.07
N VAL A 92 17.58 -11.08 -5.99
CA VAL A 92 17.23 -9.67 -5.67
C VAL A 92 16.06 -9.53 -4.69
N HIS A 93 15.10 -10.46 -4.73
CA HIS A 93 13.96 -10.44 -3.81
C HIS A 93 14.33 -11.06 -2.45
N GLY A 94 15.07 -12.18 -2.45
CA GLY A 94 15.55 -12.80 -1.23
C GLY A 94 16.48 -11.89 -0.41
N ARG A 95 17.42 -11.20 -1.07
CA ARG A 95 18.31 -10.23 -0.41
C ARG A 95 17.59 -9.01 0.16
N GLN A 96 16.45 -8.64 -0.42
CA GLN A 96 15.60 -7.56 0.11
C GLN A 96 14.66 -8.04 1.22
N GLY A 97 14.70 -9.34 1.56
CA GLY A 97 13.91 -9.91 2.65
C GLY A 97 12.45 -10.18 2.27
N TYR A 98 12.12 -10.27 0.97
CA TYR A 98 10.77 -10.65 0.56
C TYR A 98 10.47 -12.10 0.95
N ALA A 99 9.36 -12.30 1.66
CA ALA A 99 8.83 -13.61 2.01
C ALA A 99 8.07 -14.26 0.83
N CYS A 100 7.93 -15.59 0.86
CA CYS A 100 7.23 -16.34 -0.18
C CYS A 100 5.80 -15.82 -0.42
N VAL A 101 5.06 -15.54 0.65
CA VAL A 101 3.66 -15.05 0.60
C VAL A 101 3.51 -13.63 0.08
N GLN A 102 4.61 -12.85 -0.04
CA GLN A 102 4.56 -11.53 -0.68
C GLN A 102 4.44 -11.63 -2.20
N CYS A 103 4.83 -12.76 -2.79
CA CYS A 103 4.55 -13.10 -4.18
C CYS A 103 3.36 -14.06 -4.29
N HIS A 104 3.29 -15.09 -3.44
CA HIS A 104 2.20 -16.06 -3.38
C HIS A 104 1.05 -15.56 -2.49
N THR A 105 0.50 -14.41 -2.85
CA THR A 105 -0.46 -13.63 -2.04
C THR A 105 -1.79 -14.34 -1.75
N ASN A 106 -2.11 -15.40 -2.50
CA ASN A 106 -3.29 -16.22 -2.27
C ASN A 106 -3.07 -17.34 -1.22
N ILE A 107 -1.88 -17.44 -0.64
CA ILE A 107 -1.55 -18.43 0.40
C ILE A 107 -1.53 -17.73 1.76
N THR A 108 -2.44 -18.11 2.64
CA THR A 108 -2.61 -17.51 3.98
C THR A 108 -2.35 -18.49 5.13
N GLY A 109 -2.04 -19.76 4.83
CA GLY A 109 -1.80 -20.79 5.84
C GLY A 109 -1.74 -22.18 5.22
N PHE A 110 -1.50 -23.20 6.06
CA PHE A 110 -1.51 -24.60 5.66
C PHE A 110 -2.65 -25.36 6.39
N PRO A 111 -3.37 -26.29 5.74
CA PRO A 111 -3.28 -26.66 4.31
C PRO A 111 -3.67 -25.48 3.40
N HIS A 112 -2.83 -25.19 2.40
CA HIS A 112 -3.07 -24.07 1.48
C HIS A 112 -3.97 -24.50 0.32
N PRO A 113 -4.66 -23.56 -0.36
CA PRO A 113 -5.51 -23.87 -1.50
C PRO A 113 -4.76 -24.64 -2.60
N GLU A 114 -5.47 -25.53 -3.29
CA GLU A 114 -4.92 -26.22 -4.46
C GLU A 114 -4.67 -25.23 -5.61
N PHE A 115 -3.53 -25.41 -6.28
CA PHE A 115 -3.18 -24.63 -7.45
C PHE A 115 -3.61 -25.37 -8.72
N THR A 116 -4.54 -24.78 -9.48
CA THR A 116 -5.13 -25.43 -10.66
C THR A 116 -4.86 -24.62 -11.93
N THR A 117 -4.14 -25.25 -12.87
CA THR A 117 -3.86 -24.70 -14.22
C THR A 117 -3.72 -25.84 -15.22
N LYS A 118 -3.87 -25.56 -16.52
CA LYS A 118 -3.74 -26.60 -17.54
C LYS A 118 -2.30 -26.78 -18.00
N THR A 119 -1.58 -25.69 -18.22
CA THR A 119 -0.25 -25.71 -18.85
C THR A 119 0.76 -24.90 -18.06
N ARG A 120 2.06 -25.19 -18.22
CA ARG A 120 3.14 -24.39 -17.63
C ARG A 120 3.10 -22.94 -18.08
N ARG A 121 2.65 -22.69 -19.32
CA ARG A 121 2.47 -21.33 -19.84
C ARG A 121 1.43 -20.57 -19.02
N GLU A 122 0.30 -21.18 -18.73
CA GLU A 122 -0.75 -20.59 -17.88
C GLU A 122 -0.23 -20.30 -16.47
N VAL A 123 0.55 -21.20 -15.87
CA VAL A 123 1.22 -20.96 -14.58
C VAL A 123 2.04 -19.67 -14.61
N SER A 124 2.89 -19.51 -15.62
CA SER A 124 3.73 -18.31 -15.75
C SER A 124 2.90 -17.05 -15.93
N VAL A 125 1.82 -17.08 -16.73
CA VAL A 125 0.90 -15.94 -16.89
C VAL A 125 0.26 -15.58 -15.55
N GLN A 126 -0.37 -16.55 -14.89
CA GLN A 126 -1.12 -16.33 -13.67
C GLN A 126 -0.24 -15.80 -12.53
N LEU A 127 0.97 -16.35 -12.35
CA LEU A 127 1.91 -15.85 -11.35
C LEU A 127 2.45 -14.48 -11.70
N THR A 128 2.74 -14.20 -12.99
CA THR A 128 3.17 -12.85 -13.40
C THR A 128 2.08 -11.82 -13.07
N GLN A 129 0.83 -12.15 -13.37
CA GLN A 129 -0.31 -11.28 -13.13
C GLN A 129 -0.63 -11.10 -11.64
N GLY A 130 -0.62 -12.18 -10.85
CA GLY A 130 -1.00 -12.16 -9.44
C GLY A 130 0.10 -11.74 -8.47
N ALA A 131 1.36 -12.03 -8.79
CA ALA A 131 2.50 -11.80 -7.90
C ALA A 131 3.34 -10.59 -8.33
N CYS A 132 3.70 -10.51 -9.61
CA CYS A 132 4.68 -9.54 -10.08
C CYS A 132 4.04 -8.15 -10.26
N MET A 133 2.83 -8.07 -10.81
CA MET A 133 2.18 -6.78 -11.11
C MET A 133 1.91 -5.93 -9.86
N VAL A 134 1.88 -6.54 -8.67
CA VAL A 134 1.74 -5.85 -7.39
C VAL A 134 2.83 -4.79 -7.21
N CYS A 135 4.04 -5.03 -7.71
CA CYS A 135 5.16 -4.09 -7.67
C CYS A 135 5.67 -3.67 -9.05
N HIS A 136 5.42 -4.47 -10.09
CA HIS A 136 5.99 -4.32 -11.44
C HIS A 136 4.96 -4.00 -12.53
N SER A 137 3.97 -3.15 -12.23
CA SER A 137 2.85 -2.83 -13.11
C SER A 137 3.23 -2.35 -14.53
N GLY A 138 4.41 -1.75 -14.70
CA GLY A 138 4.91 -1.35 -16.02
C GLY A 138 5.71 -2.45 -16.74
N GLN A 139 6.51 -3.24 -16.01
CA GLN A 139 7.38 -4.25 -16.63
C GLN A 139 6.62 -5.50 -17.08
N THR A 140 5.46 -5.77 -16.47
CA THR A 140 4.62 -6.93 -16.78
C THR A 140 3.57 -6.65 -17.84
N ALA A 141 3.53 -5.44 -18.42
CA ALA A 141 2.49 -5.04 -19.37
C ALA A 141 2.44 -5.88 -20.66
N LEU A 142 3.49 -6.65 -20.96
CA LEU A 142 3.54 -7.59 -22.09
C LEU A 142 3.02 -9.00 -21.74
N TYR A 143 2.65 -9.23 -20.49
CA TYR A 143 2.17 -10.51 -19.95
C TYR A 143 0.69 -10.46 -19.54
N THR A 144 -0.05 -9.46 -20.04
CA THR A 144 -1.52 -9.33 -19.98
C THR A 144 -2.15 -9.92 -21.23
#